data_AF-H1KHA2-F1
#
_entry.id   AF-H1KHA2-F1
#
_cell.length_a   1.000
_cell.length_b   1.000
_cell.length_c   1.000
_cell.angle_alpha   90.00
_cell.angle_beta   90.00
_cell.angle_gamma   90.00
#
_symmetry.space_group_name_H-M   'P 1'
#
loop_
_entity.id
_entity.type
_entity.pdbx_description
1 polymer ?
#
loop_
_entity_poly.entity_id
_entity_poly.type
_entity_poly.pdbx_seq_one_letter_code
_entity_poly.pdbx_strand_id
1 'polypeptide(L)'
;MEPSPMSRPPGYGRPSSRAGKKQIVVFLESGSLGRLRVRARNEERTMQEVLAACLNEGLRPLGHPPLFPVEHRRMFVRSTRRAKPRGDETRPSRRGLHGLAGWFAGALVDEALSFAAERGTSVQAIGEEGARRLLSDPTLQIETPPELETA
;
A
#
# COMPACT_ATOMS: atom_id res chain seq x y z
N MET A 1 50.84 -14.16 -15.31
CA MET A 1 49.83 -13.42 -16.10
C MET A 1 48.50 -13.67 -15.42
N GLU A 2 48.07 -12.77 -14.52
CA GLU A 2 46.73 -12.85 -13.93
C GLU A 2 45.69 -12.37 -14.94
N PRO A 3 44.56 -13.06 -15.12
CA PRO A 3 43.49 -12.57 -15.97
C PRO A 3 42.86 -11.33 -15.32
N SER A 4 42.86 -10.23 -16.07
CA SER A 4 42.22 -8.97 -15.67
C SER A 4 40.74 -9.18 -15.29
N PRO A 5 40.23 -8.50 -14.25
CA PRO A 5 38.84 -8.61 -13.86
C PRO A 5 37.96 -8.08 -14.99
N MET A 6 37.17 -8.97 -15.60
CA MET A 6 36.22 -8.57 -16.65
C MET A 6 35.22 -7.55 -16.11
N SER A 7 35.36 -6.30 -16.56
CA SER A 7 34.31 -5.29 -16.45
C SER A 7 33.05 -5.83 -17.11
N ARG A 8 31.99 -6.02 -16.32
CA ARG A 8 30.70 -6.54 -16.79
C ARG A 8 30.16 -5.66 -17.95
N PRO A 9 29.62 -6.26 -19.02
CA PRO A 9 29.13 -5.50 -20.17
C PRO A 9 27.97 -4.56 -19.80
N PRO A 10 27.86 -3.39 -20.45
CA PRO A 10 26.83 -2.38 -20.15
C PRO A 10 25.48 -2.91 -20.65
N GLY A 11 24.68 -3.45 -19.75
CA GLY A 11 23.40 -4.09 -20.13
C GLY A 11 22.88 -5.12 -19.13
N TYR A 12 23.72 -5.59 -18.20
CA TYR A 12 23.23 -6.26 -16.99
C TYR A 12 22.62 -5.20 -16.06
N GLY A 13 21.41 -4.75 -16.40
CA GLY A 13 20.58 -3.96 -15.51
C GLY A 13 20.50 -4.69 -14.18
N ARG A 14 20.75 -3.97 -13.08
CA ARG A 14 20.48 -4.47 -11.73
C ARG A 14 19.12 -5.18 -11.75
N PRO A 15 18.98 -6.39 -11.16
CA PRO A 15 17.70 -7.08 -11.14
C PRO A 15 16.62 -6.07 -10.77
N SER A 16 15.52 -6.01 -11.54
CA SER A 16 14.47 -5.05 -11.24
C SER A 16 14.13 -5.21 -9.76
N SER A 17 14.05 -4.12 -9.00
CA SER A 17 13.76 -4.16 -7.55
C SER A 17 12.40 -4.82 -7.19
N ARG A 18 11.66 -5.25 -8.22
CA ARG A 18 10.38 -5.94 -8.23
C ARG A 18 10.49 -7.45 -8.53
N ALA A 19 11.67 -7.98 -8.83
CA ALA A 19 11.86 -9.42 -8.96
C ALA A 19 11.42 -10.13 -7.67
N GLY A 20 10.54 -11.13 -7.78
CA GLY A 20 9.96 -11.84 -6.63
C GLY A 20 8.91 -11.04 -5.84
N LYS A 21 8.44 -9.88 -6.33
CA LYS A 21 7.41 -9.07 -5.69
C LYS A 21 6.11 -9.05 -6.50
N LYS A 22 4.99 -9.00 -5.79
CA LYS A 22 3.64 -8.78 -6.35
C LYS A 22 3.10 -7.44 -5.85
N GLN A 23 2.30 -6.78 -6.68
CA GLN A 23 1.68 -5.51 -6.31
C GLN A 23 0.30 -5.76 -5.72
N ILE A 24 0.02 -5.18 -4.55
CA ILE A 24 -1.34 -5.08 -4.01
C ILE A 24 -1.83 -3.65 -4.28
N VAL A 25 -3.08 -3.54 -4.74
CA VAL A 25 -3.77 -2.26 -4.91
C VAL A 25 -5.11 -2.36 -4.19
N VAL A 26 -5.33 -1.46 -3.23
CA VAL A 26 -6.61 -1.31 -2.53
C VAL A 26 -7.26 -0.02 -3.02
N PHE A 27 -8.49 -0.10 -3.48
CA PHE A 27 -9.27 1.08 -3.89
C PHE A 27 -10.02 1.66 -2.70
N LEU A 28 -9.87 2.96 -2.44
CA LEU A 28 -10.49 3.65 -1.32
C LEU A 28 -11.19 4.92 -1.79
N GLU A 29 -12.18 5.38 -1.04
CA GLU A 29 -12.77 6.70 -1.25
C GLU A 29 -11.74 7.81 -1.08
N SER A 30 -11.94 8.93 -1.78
CA SER A 30 -11.05 10.09 -1.78
C SER A 30 -10.79 10.63 -0.38
N GLY A 31 -11.82 10.71 0.46
CA GLY A 31 -11.71 11.17 1.86
C GLY A 31 -10.81 10.25 2.69
N SER A 32 -11.05 8.95 2.64
CA SER A 32 -10.25 7.94 3.35
C SER A 32 -8.79 7.95 2.90
N LEU A 33 -8.53 7.99 1.59
CA LEU A 33 -7.16 8.07 1.08
C LEU A 33 -6.48 9.39 1.43
N GLY A 34 -7.22 10.50 1.44
CA GLY A 34 -6.74 11.81 1.88
C GLY A 34 -6.25 11.76 3.33
N ARG A 35 -7.08 11.24 4.25
CA ARG A 35 -6.73 11.09 5.66
C ARG A 35 -5.55 10.14 5.88
N LEU A 36 -5.47 9.04 5.12
CA LEU A 36 -4.32 8.14 5.16
C LEU A 36 -3.03 8.81 4.69
N ARG A 37 -3.08 9.73 3.71
CA ARG A 37 -1.90 10.51 3.30
C ARG A 37 -1.44 11.49 4.36
N VAL A 38 -2.38 12.14 5.05
CA VAL A 38 -2.06 13.01 6.20
C VAL A 38 -1.37 12.20 7.28
N ARG A 39 -1.94 11.03 7.63
CA ARG A 39 -1.32 10.09 8.57
C ARG A 39 0.09 9.68 8.11
N ALA A 40 0.25 9.30 6.85
CA ALA A 40 1.54 8.93 6.29
C ALA A 40 2.60 10.03 6.51
N ARG A 41 2.22 11.28 6.28
CA ARG A 41 3.09 12.45 6.48
C ARG A 41 3.44 12.64 7.96
N ASN A 42 2.44 12.57 8.85
CA ASN A 42 2.63 12.80 10.28
C ASN A 42 3.47 11.70 10.94
N GLU A 43 3.36 10.47 10.47
CA GLU A 43 4.10 9.31 10.97
C GLU A 43 5.42 9.07 10.23
N GLU A 44 5.80 9.95 9.29
CA GLU A 44 6.96 9.79 8.41
C GLU A 44 7.00 8.45 7.65
N ARG A 45 5.81 7.93 7.32
CA ARG A 45 5.61 6.67 6.61
C ARG A 45 5.40 6.88 5.12
N THR A 46 5.88 5.93 4.34
CA THR A 46 5.54 5.77 2.94
C THR A 46 4.13 5.21 2.78
N MET A 47 3.47 5.52 1.65
CA MET A 47 2.15 4.96 1.35
C MET A 47 2.15 3.42 1.26
N GLN A 48 3.30 2.78 0.99
CA GLN A 48 3.41 1.33 1.03
C GLN A 48 3.37 0.79 2.46
N GLU A 49 4.04 1.45 3.41
CA GLU A 49 3.97 1.09 4.84
C GLU A 49 2.56 1.35 5.40
N VAL A 50 1.91 2.43 4.96
CA VAL A 50 0.49 2.68 5.29
C VAL A 50 -0.41 1.56 4.74
N LEU A 51 -0.19 1.12 3.50
CA LEU A 51 -0.93 -0.02 2.95
C LEU A 51 -0.66 -1.31 3.74
N ALA A 52 0.60 -1.57 4.14
CA ALA A 52 0.94 -2.73 4.98
C ALA A 52 0.20 -2.67 6.32
N ALA A 53 0.16 -1.49 6.96
CA ALA A 53 -0.58 -1.27 8.19
C ALA A 53 -2.08 -1.51 8.00
N CYS A 54 -2.68 -1.02 6.89
CA CYS A 54 -4.09 -1.29 6.58
C CYS A 54 -4.32 -2.80 6.47
N LEU A 55 -3.52 -3.52 5.69
CA LEU A 55 -3.70 -4.96 5.50
C LEU A 55 -3.59 -5.72 6.83
N ASN A 56 -2.61 -5.39 7.67
CA ASN A 56 -2.46 -6.03 8.98
C ASN A 56 -3.62 -5.73 9.93
N GLU A 57 -4.11 -4.49 9.99
CA GLU A 57 -5.28 -4.14 10.81
C GLU A 57 -6.57 -4.79 10.31
N GLY A 58 -6.70 -5.01 9.00
CA GLY A 58 -7.81 -5.76 8.42
C GLY A 58 -7.73 -7.27 8.70
N LEU A 59 -6.53 -7.83 8.80
CA LEU A 59 -6.28 -9.24 9.12
C LEU A 59 -6.57 -9.57 10.59
N ARG A 60 -6.29 -8.63 11.49
CA ARG A 60 -6.47 -8.77 12.95
C ARG A 60 -7.85 -9.28 13.37
N PRO A 61 -9.00 -8.71 12.96
CA PRO A 61 -10.33 -9.21 13.34
C PRO A 61 -10.63 -10.61 12.78
N LEU A 62 -9.91 -11.04 11.74
CA LEU A 62 -10.04 -12.38 11.17
C LEU A 62 -9.17 -13.42 11.90
N GLY A 63 -8.49 -13.01 12.98
CA GLY A 63 -7.64 -13.86 13.80
C GLY A 63 -6.28 -14.19 13.15
N HIS A 64 -5.87 -13.45 12.12
CA HIS A 64 -4.59 -13.67 11.46
C HIS A 64 -3.51 -12.76 12.02
N PRO A 65 -2.28 -13.26 12.27
CA PRO A 65 -1.17 -12.42 12.69
C PRO A 65 -0.81 -11.40 11.59
N PRO A 66 -0.15 -10.28 11.94
CA PRO A 66 0.33 -9.32 10.95
C PRO A 66 1.30 -10.00 9.99
N LEU A 67 1.03 -9.85 8.69
CA LEU A 67 1.75 -10.53 7.62
C LEU A 67 2.71 -9.60 6.88
N PHE A 68 2.32 -8.33 6.72
CA PHE A 68 3.09 -7.38 5.92
C PHE A 68 4.04 -6.57 6.83
N PRO A 69 5.33 -6.47 6.50
CA PRO A 69 6.26 -5.70 7.31
C PRO A 69 5.93 -4.21 7.24
N VAL A 70 5.86 -3.57 8.41
CA VAL A 70 5.66 -2.12 8.59
C VAL A 70 6.97 -1.47 9.06
N GLU A 71 8.09 -1.88 8.48
CA GLU A 71 9.41 -1.35 8.85
C GLU A 71 9.72 -0.04 8.12
N HIS A 72 10.13 1.00 8.86
CA HIS A 72 10.65 2.26 8.31
C HIS A 72 12.02 2.06 7.64
N ARG A 73 12.04 1.60 6.38
CA ARG A 73 13.32 1.28 5.68
C ARG A 73 13.86 2.40 4.79
N ARG A 74 13.47 3.67 4.95
CA ARG A 74 14.02 4.75 4.10
C ARG A 74 14.36 6.04 4.84
N MET A 75 15.62 6.45 4.74
CA MET A 75 16.12 7.82 5.03
C MET A 75 15.61 8.89 4.04
N PHE A 76 14.87 8.51 2.98
CA PHE A 76 14.37 9.45 1.97
C PHE A 76 12.95 9.09 1.50
N VAL A 77 11.98 9.94 1.85
CA VAL A 77 10.61 9.93 1.33
C VAL A 77 10.59 10.73 0.01
N ARG A 78 10.61 10.05 -1.14
CA ARG A 78 10.37 10.72 -2.43
C ARG A 78 8.86 10.99 -2.58
N SER A 79 8.48 12.27 -2.51
CA SER A 79 7.13 12.72 -2.87
C SER A 79 6.91 12.51 -4.37
N THR A 80 6.16 11.48 -4.74
CA THR A 80 5.65 11.31 -6.10
C THR A 80 4.28 11.99 -6.24
N ARG A 81 4.01 12.59 -7.41
CA ARG A 81 2.74 13.28 -7.71
C ARG A 81 1.52 12.42 -7.33
N ARG A 82 0.47 13.07 -6.79
CA ARG A 82 -0.80 12.46 -6.38
C ARG A 82 -1.39 11.61 -7.52
N ALA A 83 -1.82 10.39 -7.21
CA ALA A 83 -2.52 9.53 -8.18
C ALA A 83 -3.90 10.13 -8.51
N LYS A 84 -4.20 10.29 -9.81
CA LYS A 84 -5.50 10.77 -10.30
C LYS A 84 -6.64 9.79 -9.94
N PRO A 85 -7.86 10.28 -9.66
CA PRO A 85 -9.03 9.43 -9.50
C PRO A 85 -9.29 8.64 -10.79
N ARG A 86 -9.88 7.45 -10.64
CA ARG A 86 -10.29 6.63 -11.79
C ARG A 86 -11.62 7.15 -12.36
N GLY A 87 -11.61 7.49 -13.64
CA GLY A 87 -12.73 8.10 -14.38
C GLY A 87 -13.74 7.09 -14.94
N ASP A 88 -14.58 7.55 -15.87
CA ASP A 88 -15.75 6.80 -16.37
C ASP A 88 -15.43 5.51 -17.15
N GLU A 89 -14.23 5.41 -17.72
CA GLU A 89 -13.74 4.21 -18.43
C GLU A 89 -13.40 3.03 -17.49
N THR A 90 -13.51 3.23 -16.18
CA THR A 90 -13.23 2.21 -15.18
C THR A 90 -14.46 1.36 -14.89
N ARG A 91 -14.28 0.09 -14.49
CA ARG A 91 -15.38 -0.76 -13.99
C ARG A 91 -16.28 0.04 -13.03
N PRO A 92 -17.61 -0.03 -13.16
CA PRO A 92 -18.55 0.79 -12.38
C PRO A 92 -18.28 0.75 -10.87
N SER A 93 -17.90 -0.41 -10.34
CA SER A 93 -17.56 -0.61 -8.92
C SER A 93 -16.29 0.10 -8.43
N ARG A 94 -15.54 0.78 -9.32
CA ARG A 94 -14.28 1.47 -9.00
C ARG A 94 -14.27 2.94 -9.42
N ARG A 95 -15.40 3.45 -9.90
CA ARG A 95 -15.55 4.86 -10.29
C ARG A 95 -15.49 5.73 -9.04
N GLY A 96 -14.73 6.83 -9.09
CA GLY A 96 -14.55 7.73 -7.93
C GLY A 96 -13.63 7.21 -6.82
N LEU A 97 -13.16 5.95 -6.90
CA LEU A 97 -12.19 5.41 -5.97
C LEU A 97 -10.75 5.69 -6.42
N HIS A 98 -9.86 5.84 -5.44
CA HIS A 98 -8.43 6.01 -5.65
C HIS A 98 -7.64 4.78 -5.19
N GLY A 99 -6.65 4.38 -5.99
CA GLY A 99 -5.78 3.25 -5.65
C GLY A 99 -4.69 3.65 -4.66
N LEU A 100 -4.64 2.94 -3.53
CA LEU A 100 -3.49 2.82 -2.65
C LEU A 100 -2.71 1.56 -3.03
N ALA A 101 -1.45 1.70 -3.43
CA ALA A 101 -0.67 0.59 -4.00
C ALA A 101 0.70 0.41 -3.33
N GLY A 102 1.14 -0.84 -3.22
CA GLY A 102 2.43 -1.23 -2.65
C GLY A 102 2.96 -2.53 -3.24
N TRP A 103 4.28 -2.68 -3.27
CA TRP A 103 4.96 -3.89 -3.76
C TRP A 103 5.47 -4.74 -2.59
N PHE A 104 5.00 -5.98 -2.49
CA PHE A 104 5.30 -6.90 -1.39
C PHE A 104 5.96 -8.18 -1.92
N ALA A 105 6.64 -8.92 -1.05
CA ALA A 105 7.18 -10.23 -1.41
C ALA A 105 6.06 -11.15 -1.91
N GLY A 106 6.30 -11.86 -3.01
CA GLY A 106 5.28 -12.67 -3.67
C GLY A 106 4.63 -13.69 -2.74
N ALA A 107 5.43 -14.36 -1.90
CA ALA A 107 4.95 -15.32 -0.90
C ALA A 107 3.93 -14.72 0.07
N LEU A 108 4.17 -13.50 0.56
CA LEU A 108 3.23 -12.81 1.47
C LEU A 108 1.92 -12.45 0.77
N VAL A 109 2.00 -12.07 -0.51
CA VAL A 109 0.80 -11.78 -1.30
C VAL A 109 0.00 -13.05 -1.55
N ASP A 110 0.67 -14.16 -1.84
CA ASP A 110 0.02 -15.46 -2.06
C ASP A 110 -0.63 -16.02 -0.78
N GLU A 111 0.04 -15.86 0.36
CA GLU A 111 -0.52 -16.19 1.68
C GLU A 111 -1.76 -15.36 1.99
N ALA A 112 -1.70 -14.04 1.78
CA ALA A 112 -2.87 -13.16 1.98
C ALA A 112 -4.05 -13.53 1.06
N LEU A 113 -3.76 -13.93 -0.19
CA LEU A 113 -4.78 -14.38 -1.13
C LEU A 113 -5.41 -15.71 -0.71
N SER A 114 -4.60 -16.69 -0.27
CA SER A 114 -5.09 -17.98 0.24
C SER A 114 -5.98 -17.75 1.46
N PHE A 115 -5.49 -16.98 2.43
CA PHE A 115 -6.25 -16.68 3.65
C PHE A 115 -7.56 -15.95 3.35
N ALA A 116 -7.54 -14.96 2.46
CA ALA A 116 -8.76 -14.26 2.05
C ALA A 116 -9.79 -15.21 1.42
N ALA A 117 -9.34 -16.14 0.56
CA ALA A 117 -10.19 -17.14 -0.05
C ALA A 117 -10.80 -18.11 0.98
N GLU A 118 -10.00 -18.59 1.93
CA GLU A 118 -10.44 -19.47 3.03
C GLU A 118 -11.52 -18.81 3.90
N ARG A 119 -11.44 -17.50 4.10
CA ARG A 119 -12.40 -16.71 4.87
C ARG A 119 -13.58 -16.19 4.05
N GLY A 120 -13.67 -16.52 2.76
CA GLY A 120 -14.73 -16.03 1.88
C GLY A 120 -14.71 -14.51 1.67
N THR A 121 -13.53 -13.89 1.77
CA THR A 121 -13.34 -12.44 1.62
C THR A 121 -12.33 -12.12 0.50
N SER A 122 -11.92 -10.87 0.38
CA SER A 122 -10.91 -10.43 -0.58
C SER A 122 -9.85 -9.55 0.07
N VAL A 123 -8.65 -9.52 -0.51
CA VAL A 123 -7.57 -8.61 -0.09
C VAL A 123 -8.01 -7.13 -0.18
N GLN A 124 -8.90 -6.81 -1.13
CA GLN A 124 -9.54 -5.49 -1.22
C GLN A 124 -10.36 -5.18 0.05
N ALA A 125 -11.25 -6.09 0.45
CA ALA A 125 -12.10 -5.92 1.65
C ALA A 125 -11.28 -5.88 2.94
N ILE A 126 -10.23 -6.71 3.04
CA ILE A 126 -9.26 -6.65 4.15
C ILE A 126 -8.60 -5.27 4.21
N GLY A 127 -8.14 -4.74 3.07
CA GLY A 127 -7.52 -3.42 2.99
C GLY A 127 -8.46 -2.28 3.35
N GLU A 128 -9.72 -2.33 2.90
CA GLU A 128 -10.77 -1.35 3.24
C GLU A 128 -11.10 -1.36 4.73
N GLU A 129 -11.32 -2.54 5.31
CA GLU A 129 -11.61 -2.72 6.73
C GLU A 129 -10.45 -2.22 7.59
N GLY A 130 -9.22 -2.53 7.19
CA GLY A 130 -8.02 -2.04 7.85
C GLY A 130 -7.86 -0.52 7.78
N ALA A 131 -8.13 0.08 6.61
CA ALA A 131 -8.12 1.53 6.45
C ALA A 131 -9.17 2.19 7.35
N ARG A 132 -10.39 1.63 7.41
CA ARG A 132 -11.46 2.10 8.29
C ARG A 132 -11.04 2.06 9.76
N ARG A 133 -10.43 0.95 10.21
CA ARG A 133 -9.94 0.79 11.59
C ARG A 133 -8.84 1.79 11.93
N LEU A 134 -7.84 1.93 11.06
CA LEU A 134 -6.73 2.87 11.26
C LEU A 134 -7.20 4.34 11.35
N LEU A 135 -8.28 4.69 10.65
CA LEU A 135 -8.86 6.03 10.68
C LEU A 135 -9.87 6.25 11.80
N SER A 136 -10.34 5.17 12.45
CA SER A 136 -11.30 5.22 13.57
C SER A 136 -10.62 5.28 14.94
N ASP A 137 -9.29 5.07 15.00
CA ASP A 137 -8.53 5.12 16.24
C ASP A 137 -8.51 6.57 16.79
N PRO A 138 -9.15 6.83 17.96
CA PRO A 138 -9.37 8.17 18.50
C PRO A 138 -8.11 8.84 19.04
N THR A 139 -6.98 8.11 19.12
CA THR A 139 -5.69 8.68 19.52
C THR A 139 -5.05 9.56 18.44
N LEU A 140 -5.61 9.57 17.23
CA LEU A 140 -5.09 10.32 16.10
C LEU A 140 -5.87 11.62 15.91
N GLN A 141 -5.30 12.73 16.37
CA GLN A 141 -5.70 14.06 15.90
C GLN A 141 -5.24 14.21 14.43
N ILE A 142 -6.08 13.75 13.51
CA ILE A 142 -5.89 14.02 12.08
C ILE A 142 -6.42 15.44 11.86
N GLU A 143 -5.53 16.43 11.80
CA GLU A 143 -5.87 17.73 11.23
C GLU A 143 -6.43 17.48 9.82
N THR A 144 -7.73 17.70 9.66
CA THR A 144 -8.38 17.55 8.37
C THR A 144 -7.88 18.71 7.50
N PRO A 145 -7.25 18.45 6.34
CA PRO A 145 -6.85 19.54 5.47
C PRO A 145 -8.12 20.29 5.00
N PRO A 146 -8.09 21.63 4.91
CA PRO A 146 -9.26 22.45 4.55
C PRO A 146 -9.79 22.20 3.13
N GLU A 147 -9.15 21.35 2.32
CA GLU A 147 -9.52 21.08 0.93
C GLU A 147 -10.68 20.07 0.77
N LEU A 148 -11.28 19.56 1.86
CA LEU A 148 -12.43 18.63 1.81
C LEU A 148 -13.79 19.29 2.08
N GLU A 149 -13.84 20.60 2.32
CA GLU A 149 -15.11 21.33 2.56
C GLU A 149 -15.83 21.78 1.27
N THR A 150 -15.23 21.56 0.09
CA THR A 150 -15.84 21.93 -1.19
C THR A 150 -15.90 20.75 -2.15
N ALA A 151 -16.90 19.90 -1.94
CA ALA A 151 -17.45 18.99 -2.95
C ALA A 151 -18.98 19.01 -2.85
#